data_AF-A0A2M7AUA9-F1
#
_entry.id   AF-A0A2M7AUA9-F1
#
_cell.length_a   1.000
_cell.length_b   1.000
_cell.length_c   1.000
_cell.angle_alpha   90.00
_cell.angle_beta   90.00
_cell.angle_gamma   90.00
#
_symmetry.space_group_name_H-M   'P 1'
#
loop_
_entity.id
_entity.type
_entity.pdbx_description
1 polymer ?
#
loop_
_entity_poly.entity_id
_entity_poly.type
_entity_poly.pdbx_seq_one_letter_code
_entity_poly.pdbx_strand_id
1 'polypeptide(L)'
;MKNFGRYIFLISFIILVPFITYFVLGASDTLVKTPQEKVIYNLPYPGLLPDSPLYFTKIFRDKITDFLTRDNIKKAELYLLYSDKRVSMSLVLASKGKNQMAISTFVKGEKYFLKIPQLLASAKKQGGQAPSSFIETLKLSNAKHKELIDELIKILPQGLNEPLSQLTSLNQQVKTEIESLP
;
A
#
# COMPACT_ATOMS: atom_id res chain seq x y z
N MET A 1 43.35 55.17 -13.94
CA MET A 1 42.24 54.68 -13.08
C MET A 1 41.20 53.79 -13.78
N LYS A 2 41.28 53.54 -15.11
CA LYS A 2 40.27 52.75 -15.85
C LYS A 2 40.41 51.23 -15.71
N ASN A 3 41.62 50.74 -15.40
CA ASN A 3 41.89 49.30 -15.26
C ASN A 3 41.58 48.76 -13.86
N PHE A 4 41.61 49.61 -12.82
CA PHE A 4 41.34 49.21 -11.44
C PHE A 4 39.88 48.74 -11.24
N GLY A 5 38.93 49.44 -11.86
CA GLY A 5 37.52 49.02 -11.87
C GLY A 5 37.31 47.67 -12.55
N ARG A 6 38.06 47.35 -13.62
CA ARG A 6 37.97 46.05 -14.31
C ARG A 6 38.41 44.90 -13.42
N TYR A 7 39.49 45.07 -12.64
CA TYR A 7 39.95 44.03 -11.71
C TYR A 7 38.98 43.82 -10.54
N ILE A 8 38.35 44.89 -10.03
CA ILE A 8 37.30 44.79 -9.01
C ILE A 8 36.08 44.02 -9.52
N PHE A 9 35.65 44.29 -10.76
CA PHE A 9 34.55 43.55 -11.38
C PHE A 9 34.89 42.07 -11.60
N LEU A 10 36.11 41.76 -12.03
CA LEU A 10 36.56 40.38 -12.23
C LEU A 10 36.66 39.59 -10.92
N ILE A 11 37.18 40.23 -9.86
CA ILE A 11 37.28 39.62 -8.52
C ILE A 11 35.88 39.39 -7.93
N SER A 12 34.97 40.35 -8.09
CA SER A 12 33.57 40.20 -7.66
C SER A 12 32.88 39.03 -8.37
N PHE A 13 33.11 38.87 -9.68
CA PHE A 13 32.54 37.77 -10.45
C PHE A 13 33.07 36.39 -10.01
N ILE A 14 34.38 36.29 -9.72
CA ILE A 14 35.02 35.06 -9.25
C ILE A 14 34.52 34.62 -7.87
N ILE A 15 34.05 35.54 -7.03
CA ILE A 15 33.50 35.22 -5.70
C ILE A 15 31.99 34.94 -5.77
N LEU A 16 31.24 35.66 -6.60
CA LEU A 16 29.79 35.50 -6.70
C LEU A 16 29.38 34.17 -7.35
N VAL A 17 30.08 33.75 -8.41
CA VAL A 17 29.72 32.54 -9.16
C VAL A 17 29.78 31.27 -8.29
N PRO A 18 30.87 30.96 -7.54
CA PRO A 18 30.90 29.78 -6.69
C PRO A 18 29.90 29.85 -5.53
N PHE A 19 29.61 31.06 -5.03
CA PHE A 19 28.61 31.29 -3.99
C PHE A 19 27.19 30.95 -4.46
N ILE A 20 26.82 31.39 -5.67
CA ILE A 20 25.54 31.06 -6.29
C ILE A 20 25.45 29.55 -6.54
N THR A 21 26.52 28.90 -7.03
CA THR A 21 26.50 27.45 -7.27
C THR A 21 26.35 26.64 -5.99
N TYR A 22 27.00 27.07 -4.89
CA TYR A 22 26.87 26.41 -3.59
C TYR A 22 25.45 26.57 -3.02
N PHE A 23 24.87 27.76 -3.17
CA PHE A 23 23.49 28.04 -2.75
C PHE A 23 22.46 27.23 -3.56
N VAL A 24 22.62 27.15 -4.89
CA VAL A 24 21.72 26.37 -5.77
C VAL A 24 21.85 24.87 -5.52
N LEU A 25 23.05 24.35 -5.29
CA LEU A 25 23.22 22.94 -4.90
C LEU A 25 22.58 22.65 -3.52
N GLY A 26 22.78 23.52 -2.53
CA GLY A 26 22.20 23.36 -1.19
C GLY A 26 20.67 23.50 -1.15
N ALA A 27 20.08 24.26 -2.06
CA ALA A 27 18.63 24.40 -2.18
C ALA A 27 17.95 23.21 -2.90
N SER A 28 18.71 22.34 -3.55
CA SER A 28 18.17 21.19 -4.28
C SER A 28 17.80 20.00 -3.36
N ASP A 29 18.31 19.98 -2.12
CA ASP A 29 18.03 18.91 -1.15
C ASP A 29 16.70 19.09 -0.41
N THR A 30 16.02 20.23 -0.55
CA THR A 30 14.63 20.36 -0.09
C THR A 30 13.69 19.81 -1.16
N LEU A 31 13.75 18.50 -1.38
CA LEU A 31 12.65 17.76 -1.99
C LEU A 31 11.41 18.07 -1.17
N VAL A 32 10.54 18.92 -1.71
CA VAL A 32 9.20 19.17 -1.19
C VAL A 32 8.53 17.81 -1.07
N LYS A 33 8.47 17.26 0.14
CA LYS A 33 7.61 16.12 0.47
C LYS A 33 6.18 16.62 0.29
N THR A 34 5.66 16.50 -0.93
CA THR A 34 4.21 16.59 -1.16
C THR A 34 3.56 15.69 -0.12
N PRO A 35 2.63 16.21 0.71
CA PRO A 35 1.89 15.38 1.64
C PRO A 35 1.32 14.21 0.84
N GLN A 36 1.72 12.97 1.17
CA GLN A 36 1.15 11.80 0.52
C GLN A 36 -0.36 11.93 0.65
N GLU A 37 -1.05 12.01 -0.49
CA GLU A 37 -2.49 12.16 -0.54
C GLU A 37 -3.11 11.00 0.23
N LYS A 38 -3.73 11.32 1.38
CA LYS A 38 -4.28 10.31 2.29
C LYS A 38 -5.46 9.65 1.58
N VAL A 39 -5.38 8.35 1.35
CA VAL A 39 -6.45 7.62 0.68
C VAL A 39 -7.67 7.57 1.60
N ILE A 40 -8.81 8.09 1.14
CA ILE A 40 -10.05 8.06 1.94
C ILE A 40 -10.73 6.71 1.72
N TYR A 41 -10.40 5.75 2.59
CA TYR A 41 -11.02 4.42 2.60
C TYR A 41 -11.03 3.86 4.04
N ASN A 42 -12.21 3.50 4.53
CA ASN A 42 -12.38 2.98 5.89
C ASN A 42 -12.28 1.45 5.89
N LEU A 43 -11.24 0.95 6.54
CA LEU A 43 -11.09 -0.49 6.71
C LEU A 43 -12.07 -1.05 7.75
N PRO A 44 -12.57 -2.28 7.54
CA PRO A 44 -13.42 -2.97 8.48
C PRO A 44 -12.65 -3.32 9.76
N TYR A 45 -13.40 -3.42 10.86
CA TYR A 45 -12.85 -3.78 12.16
C TYR A 45 -12.26 -5.21 12.15
N PRO A 46 -11.05 -5.43 12.70
CA PRO A 46 -10.34 -6.71 12.62
C PRO A 46 -11.02 -7.86 13.39
N GLY A 47 -11.68 -7.55 14.51
CA GLY A 47 -12.28 -8.55 15.40
C GLY A 47 -11.20 -9.42 16.07
N LEU A 48 -11.40 -10.75 16.06
CA LEU A 48 -10.44 -11.71 16.62
C LEU A 48 -9.12 -11.73 15.84
N LEU A 49 -8.02 -11.61 16.58
CA LEU A 49 -6.66 -11.62 16.06
C LEU A 49 -6.08 -13.05 16.00
N PRO A 50 -5.10 -13.31 15.11
CA PRO A 50 -4.41 -14.59 14.98
C PRO A 50 -3.66 -15.08 16.23
N ASP A 51 -3.44 -14.22 17.21
CA ASP A 51 -2.76 -14.55 18.45
C ASP A 51 -3.67 -15.13 19.55
N SER A 52 -4.99 -15.11 19.32
CA SER A 52 -5.98 -15.59 20.29
C SER A 52 -6.36 -17.05 20.04
N PRO A 53 -6.62 -17.87 21.09
CA PRO A 53 -7.03 -19.27 20.92
C PRO A 53 -8.39 -19.40 20.22
N LEU A 54 -9.27 -18.42 20.40
CA LEU A 54 -10.59 -18.39 19.76
C LEU A 54 -10.53 -18.07 18.26
N TYR A 55 -9.38 -17.68 17.71
CA TYR A 55 -9.21 -17.37 16.29
C TYR A 55 -9.54 -18.56 15.37
N PHE A 56 -9.40 -19.79 15.87
CA PHE A 56 -9.79 -20.98 15.12
C PHE A 56 -11.27 -20.98 14.70
N THR A 57 -12.16 -20.52 15.58
CA THR A 57 -13.61 -20.44 15.29
C THR A 57 -13.91 -19.50 14.12
N LYS A 58 -13.17 -18.37 14.06
CA LYS A 58 -13.23 -17.43 12.95
C LYS A 58 -12.75 -18.07 11.65
N ILE A 59 -11.61 -18.77 11.66
CA ILE A 59 -11.10 -19.46 10.47
C ILE A 59 -12.12 -20.47 9.96
N PHE A 60 -12.72 -21.26 10.86
CA PHE A 60 -13.73 -22.26 10.50
C PHE A 60 -14.96 -21.63 9.85
N ARG A 61 -15.51 -20.57 10.46
CA ARG A 61 -16.60 -19.79 9.88
C ARG A 61 -16.22 -19.26 8.50
N ASP A 62 -15.05 -18.63 8.38
CA ASP A 62 -14.62 -18.01 7.11
C ASP A 62 -14.51 -19.05 5.98
N LYS A 63 -14.04 -20.27 6.30
CA LYS A 63 -14.00 -21.40 5.35
C LYS A 63 -15.38 -21.89 4.94
N ILE A 64 -16.32 -22.00 5.89
CA ILE A 64 -17.71 -22.38 5.58
C ILE A 64 -18.33 -21.33 4.64
N THR A 65 -18.19 -20.04 4.96
CA THR A 65 -18.74 -18.97 4.13
C THR A 65 -18.12 -18.95 2.73
N ASP A 66 -16.80 -19.13 2.62
CA ASP A 66 -16.09 -19.24 1.33
C ASP A 66 -16.59 -20.44 0.50
N PHE A 67 -16.82 -21.59 1.15
CA PHE A 67 -17.32 -22.78 0.49
C PHE A 67 -18.78 -22.64 0.03
N LEU A 68 -19.64 -22.01 0.84
CA LEU A 68 -21.06 -21.81 0.52
C LEU A 68 -21.28 -20.70 -0.53
N THR A 69 -20.34 -19.75 -0.65
CA THR A 69 -20.44 -18.66 -1.63
C THR A 69 -20.04 -19.17 -3.02
N ARG A 70 -21.05 -19.49 -3.83
CA ARG A 70 -20.88 -20.01 -5.20
C ARG A 70 -20.83 -18.93 -6.27
N ASP A 71 -21.53 -17.82 -6.05
CA ASP A 71 -21.55 -16.70 -6.99
C ASP A 71 -20.19 -15.98 -7.02
N ASN A 72 -19.63 -15.77 -8.21
CA ASN A 72 -18.29 -15.22 -8.38
C ASN A 72 -18.17 -13.76 -7.91
N ILE A 73 -19.20 -12.94 -8.12
CA ILE A 73 -19.19 -11.52 -7.71
C ILE A 73 -19.30 -11.42 -6.19
N LYS A 74 -20.23 -12.16 -5.58
CA LYS A 74 -20.35 -12.23 -4.11
C LYS A 74 -19.09 -12.81 -3.47
N LYS A 75 -18.42 -13.75 -4.14
CA LYS A 75 -17.16 -14.32 -3.66
C LYS A 75 -16.02 -13.31 -3.74
N ALA A 76 -15.98 -12.48 -4.79
CA ALA A 76 -15.05 -11.37 -4.90
C ALA A 76 -15.25 -10.34 -3.76
N GLU A 77 -16.49 -9.96 -3.47
CA GLU A 77 -16.82 -9.08 -2.32
C GLU A 77 -16.39 -9.70 -0.98
N LEU A 78 -16.62 -11.01 -0.80
CA LEU A 78 -16.19 -11.74 0.38
C LEU A 78 -14.67 -11.72 0.54
N TYR A 79 -13.93 -11.90 -0.57
CA TYR A 79 -12.47 -11.87 -0.55
C TYR A 79 -11.91 -10.48 -0.29
N LEU A 80 -12.57 -9.43 -0.78
CA LEU A 80 -12.23 -8.05 -0.39
C LEU A 80 -12.38 -7.86 1.12
N LEU A 81 -13.53 -8.26 1.68
CA LEU A 81 -13.79 -8.18 3.11
C LEU A 81 -12.75 -8.96 3.94
N TYR A 82 -12.34 -10.13 3.47
CA TYR A 82 -11.31 -10.96 4.10
C TYR A 82 -9.91 -10.36 4.02
N SER A 83 -9.59 -9.72 2.90
CA SER A 83 -8.35 -8.99 2.70
C SER A 83 -8.27 -7.82 3.69
N ASP A 84 -9.25 -6.93 3.61
CA ASP A 84 -9.30 -5.70 4.40
C ASP A 84 -9.28 -5.97 5.91
N LYS A 85 -10.02 -6.98 6.39
CA LYS A 85 -9.97 -7.38 7.80
C LYS A 85 -8.58 -7.82 8.25
N ARG A 86 -7.84 -8.53 7.40
CA ARG A 86 -6.49 -9.02 7.71
C ARG A 86 -5.47 -7.88 7.70
N VAL A 87 -5.64 -6.90 6.83
CA VAL A 87 -4.86 -5.66 6.85
C VAL A 87 -5.05 -4.95 8.19
N SER A 88 -6.29 -4.75 8.65
CA SER A 88 -6.56 -4.18 9.97
C SER A 88 -5.95 -4.99 11.11
N MET A 89 -5.98 -6.33 11.04
CA MET A 89 -5.34 -7.18 12.06
C MET A 89 -3.83 -7.01 12.07
N SER A 90 -3.21 -6.87 10.90
CA SER A 90 -1.76 -6.65 10.78
C SER A 90 -1.33 -5.41 11.55
N LEU A 91 -2.06 -4.30 11.41
CA LEU A 91 -1.75 -3.07 12.13
C LEU A 91 -1.81 -3.26 13.65
N VAL A 92 -2.86 -3.93 14.14
CA VAL A 92 -3.01 -4.22 15.59
C VAL A 92 -1.93 -5.19 16.09
N LEU A 93 -1.47 -6.14 15.26
CA LEU A 93 -0.37 -7.03 15.61
C LEU A 93 0.97 -6.29 15.63
N ALA A 94 1.19 -5.38 14.69
CA ALA A 94 2.39 -4.55 14.64
C ALA A 94 2.47 -3.64 15.87
N SER A 95 1.36 -3.01 16.27
CA SER A 95 1.30 -2.17 17.48
C SER A 95 1.54 -2.97 18.77
N LYS A 96 1.36 -4.29 18.74
CA LYS A 96 1.67 -5.22 19.84
C LYS A 96 3.09 -5.79 19.78
N GLY A 97 3.93 -5.34 18.84
CA GLY A 97 5.29 -5.83 18.62
C GLY A 97 5.37 -7.22 17.98
N LYS A 98 4.25 -7.79 17.51
CA LYS A 98 4.19 -9.11 16.87
C LYS A 98 4.53 -9.01 15.37
N ASN A 99 5.70 -8.48 15.07
CA ASN A 99 6.08 -7.98 13.74
C ASN A 99 5.98 -9.03 12.61
N GLN A 100 6.53 -10.23 12.81
CA GLN A 100 6.43 -11.31 11.82
C GLN A 100 4.98 -11.78 11.62
N MET A 101 4.20 -11.83 12.70
CA MET A 101 2.79 -12.20 12.64
C MET A 101 1.96 -11.12 11.94
N ALA A 102 2.30 -9.85 12.12
CA ALA A 102 1.69 -8.73 11.41
C ALA A 102 1.90 -8.88 9.90
N ILE A 103 3.16 -8.97 9.45
CA ILE A 103 3.49 -9.09 8.03
C ILE A 103 2.84 -10.33 7.41
N SER A 104 2.95 -11.50 8.05
CA SER A 104 2.32 -12.72 7.54
C SER A 104 0.79 -12.65 7.49
N THR A 105 0.16 -11.88 8.37
CA THR A 105 -1.29 -11.62 8.33
C THR A 105 -1.66 -10.69 7.19
N PHE A 106 -0.88 -9.63 6.95
CA PHE A 106 -1.06 -8.75 5.79
C PHE A 106 -0.90 -9.52 4.49
N VAL A 107 0.17 -10.31 4.34
CA VAL A 107 0.40 -11.17 3.15
C VAL A 107 -0.78 -12.11 2.89
N LYS A 108 -1.39 -12.68 3.94
CA LYS A 108 -2.61 -13.49 3.78
C LYS A 108 -3.78 -12.66 3.27
N GLY A 109 -3.90 -11.40 3.67
CA GLY A 109 -4.89 -10.46 3.15
C GLY A 109 -4.70 -10.22 1.65
N GLU A 110 -3.51 -9.80 1.24
CA GLU A 110 -3.15 -9.59 -0.17
C GLU A 110 -3.40 -10.83 -1.04
N LYS A 111 -3.13 -12.04 -0.51
CA LYS A 111 -3.44 -13.31 -1.20
C LYS A 111 -4.94 -13.55 -1.41
N TYR A 112 -5.82 -13.03 -0.56
CA TYR A 112 -7.26 -13.05 -0.84
C TYR A 112 -7.61 -12.00 -1.89
N PHE A 113 -7.03 -10.81 -1.81
CA PHE A 113 -7.23 -9.74 -2.80
C PHE A 113 -6.86 -10.22 -4.21
N LEU A 114 -5.71 -10.88 -4.36
CA LEU A 114 -5.21 -11.37 -5.64
C LEU A 114 -6.12 -12.40 -6.34
N LYS A 115 -7.06 -13.02 -5.61
CA LYS A 115 -8.04 -13.94 -6.23
C LYS A 115 -9.21 -13.22 -6.89
N ILE A 116 -9.45 -11.96 -6.52
CA ILE A 116 -10.61 -11.17 -6.97
C ILE A 116 -10.62 -11.00 -8.50
N PRO A 117 -9.53 -10.59 -9.17
CA PRO A 117 -9.55 -10.36 -10.62
C PRO A 117 -9.97 -11.60 -11.41
N GLN A 118 -9.49 -12.79 -11.02
CA GLN A 118 -9.85 -14.06 -11.66
C GLN A 118 -11.35 -14.41 -11.49
N LEU A 119 -11.92 -14.14 -10.31
CA LEU A 119 -13.35 -14.32 -10.07
C LEU A 119 -14.19 -13.39 -10.94
N LEU A 120 -13.80 -12.12 -11.05
CA LEU A 120 -14.51 -11.13 -11.87
C LEU A 120 -14.41 -11.44 -13.36
N ALA A 121 -13.23 -11.88 -13.83
CA ALA A 121 -13.07 -12.37 -15.20
C ALA A 121 -13.95 -13.60 -15.48
N SER A 122 -14.08 -14.51 -14.52
CA SER A 122 -14.94 -15.69 -14.62
C SER A 122 -16.43 -15.32 -14.64
N ALA A 123 -16.85 -14.37 -13.79
CA ALA A 123 -18.21 -13.84 -13.78
C ALA A 123 -18.56 -13.21 -15.14
N LYS A 124 -17.64 -12.42 -15.73
CA LYS A 124 -17.80 -11.83 -17.06
C LYS A 124 -18.01 -12.87 -18.15
N LYS A 125 -17.23 -13.96 -18.14
CA LYS A 125 -17.41 -15.09 -19.07
C LYS A 125 -18.76 -15.80 -18.92
N GLN A 126 -19.38 -15.72 -17.74
CA GLN A 126 -20.69 -16.29 -17.44
C GLN A 126 -21.85 -15.31 -17.70
N GLY A 127 -21.57 -14.13 -18.27
CA GLY A 127 -22.57 -13.10 -18.55
C GLY A 127 -22.91 -12.19 -17.37
N GLY A 128 -22.26 -12.38 -16.21
CA GLY A 128 -22.36 -11.45 -15.08
C GLY A 128 -21.40 -10.27 -15.24
N GLN A 129 -21.71 -9.12 -14.64
CA GLN A 129 -20.81 -7.97 -14.63
C GLN A 129 -20.78 -7.36 -13.23
N ALA A 130 -19.56 -7.12 -12.72
CA ALA A 130 -19.40 -6.40 -11.47
C ALA A 130 -19.80 -4.93 -11.67
N PRO A 131 -20.46 -4.31 -10.68
CA PRO A 131 -20.74 -2.88 -10.71
C PRO A 131 -19.43 -2.07 -10.81
N SER A 132 -19.41 -0.99 -11.59
CA SER A 132 -18.24 -0.10 -11.69
C SER A 132 -17.82 0.47 -10.33
N SER A 133 -18.79 0.75 -9.45
CA SER A 133 -18.54 1.17 -8.07
C SER A 133 -17.76 0.15 -7.24
N PHE A 134 -17.93 -1.15 -7.52
CA PHE A 134 -17.15 -2.19 -6.88
C PHE A 134 -15.70 -2.16 -7.37
N ILE A 135 -15.46 -1.95 -8.67
CA ILE A 135 -14.11 -1.80 -9.23
C ILE A 135 -13.39 -0.58 -8.62
N GLU A 136 -14.08 0.54 -8.47
CA GLU A 136 -13.55 1.73 -7.77
C GLU A 136 -13.21 1.41 -6.31
N THR A 137 -14.07 0.66 -5.62
CA THR A 137 -13.82 0.20 -4.24
C THR A 137 -12.55 -0.64 -4.15
N LEU A 138 -12.30 -1.54 -5.12
CA LEU A 138 -11.07 -2.32 -5.18
C LEU A 138 -9.83 -1.44 -5.35
N LYS A 139 -9.90 -0.43 -6.24
CA LYS A 139 -8.80 0.52 -6.45
C LYS A 139 -8.50 1.32 -5.17
N LEU A 140 -9.54 1.83 -4.51
CA LEU A 140 -9.40 2.57 -3.25
C LEU A 140 -8.84 1.68 -2.13
N SER A 141 -9.32 0.45 -2.00
CA SER A 141 -8.81 -0.50 -1.01
C SER A 141 -7.33 -0.84 -1.25
N ASN A 142 -6.94 -1.15 -2.50
CA ASN A 142 -5.55 -1.43 -2.84
C ASN A 142 -4.63 -0.23 -2.55
N ALA A 143 -5.05 0.99 -2.89
CA ALA A 143 -4.32 2.20 -2.59
C ALA A 143 -4.18 2.42 -1.06
N LYS A 144 -5.24 2.13 -0.28
CA LYS A 144 -5.17 2.16 1.18
C LYS A 144 -4.22 1.08 1.73
N HIS A 145 -4.21 -0.13 1.17
CA HIS A 145 -3.27 -1.16 1.57
C HIS A 145 -1.83 -0.71 1.31
N LYS A 146 -1.56 -0.05 0.17
CA LYS A 146 -0.25 0.54 -0.13
C LYS A 146 0.18 1.58 0.91
N GLU A 147 -0.72 2.51 1.27
CA GLU A 147 -0.47 3.52 2.32
C GLU A 147 -0.09 2.84 3.64
N LEU A 148 -0.79 1.78 4.01
CA LEU A 148 -0.54 1.04 5.24
C LEU A 148 0.71 0.19 5.20
N ILE A 149 1.11 -0.34 4.04
CA ILE A 149 2.41 -0.99 3.85
C ILE A 149 3.53 0.02 4.10
N ASP A 150 3.40 1.23 3.56
CA ASP A 150 4.38 2.30 3.77
C ASP A 150 4.44 2.75 5.23
N GLU A 151 3.31 2.75 5.94
CA GLU A 151 3.28 2.96 7.39
C GLU A 151 3.96 1.80 8.14
N LEU A 152 3.68 0.55 7.77
CA LEU A 152 4.28 -0.64 8.36
C LEU A 152 5.81 -0.62 8.24
N ILE A 153 6.34 -0.25 7.07
CA ILE A 153 7.77 -0.14 6.82
C ILE A 153 8.43 0.88 7.75
N LYS A 154 7.73 1.97 8.11
CA LYS A 154 8.26 3.02 8.99
C LYS A 154 8.32 2.59 10.46
N ILE A 155 7.35 1.79 10.92
CA ILE A 155 7.22 1.43 12.35
C ILE A 155 7.92 0.13 12.72
N LEU A 156 8.15 -0.77 11.76
CA LEU A 156 8.74 -2.07 12.02
C LEU A 156 10.28 -2.00 12.14
N PRO A 157 10.90 -2.88 12.94
CA PRO A 157 12.35 -2.89 13.10
C PRO A 157 13.06 -3.33 11.82
N GLN A 158 14.32 -2.91 11.69
CA GLN A 158 15.21 -3.34 10.61
C GLN A 158 15.40 -4.87 10.63
N GLY A 159 15.58 -5.48 9.44
CA GLY A 159 15.75 -6.94 9.28
C GLY A 159 14.51 -7.67 8.75
N LEU A 160 13.43 -6.96 8.44
CA LEU A 160 12.20 -7.50 7.83
C LEU A 160 12.04 -7.11 6.35
N ASN A 161 13.15 -6.68 5.72
CA ASN A 161 13.16 -6.13 4.36
C ASN A 161 12.60 -7.10 3.31
N GLU A 162 13.00 -8.37 3.36
CA GLU A 162 12.54 -9.42 2.46
C GLU A 162 11.00 -9.63 2.54
N PRO A 163 10.43 -9.95 3.72
CA PRO A 163 8.97 -10.06 3.87
C PRO A 163 8.20 -8.80 3.44
N LEU A 164 8.74 -7.60 3.70
CA LEU A 164 8.10 -6.33 3.35
C LEU A 164 8.18 -6.03 1.84
N SER A 165 9.28 -6.42 1.20
CA SER A 165 9.45 -6.35 -0.26
C SER A 165 8.46 -7.28 -0.97
N GLN A 166 8.31 -8.51 -0.46
CA GLN A 166 7.29 -9.45 -0.96
C GLN A 166 5.88 -8.90 -0.79
N LEU A 167 5.57 -8.29 0.36
CA LEU A 167 4.27 -7.68 0.61
C LEU A 167 3.99 -6.51 -0.35
N THR A 168 4.99 -5.65 -0.58
CA THR A 168 4.89 -4.53 -1.53
C THR A 168 4.67 -5.05 -2.96
N SER A 169 5.37 -6.11 -3.34
CA SER A 169 5.25 -6.75 -4.66
C SER A 169 3.86 -7.35 -4.89
N LEU A 170 3.29 -8.00 -3.87
CA LEU A 170 1.92 -8.52 -3.94
C LEU A 170 0.89 -7.40 -4.13
N ASN A 171 1.00 -6.32 -3.36
CA ASN A 171 0.10 -5.17 -3.50
C ASN A 171 0.19 -4.54 -4.90
N GLN A 172 1.39 -4.43 -5.47
CA GLN A 172 1.61 -3.94 -6.83
C GLN A 172 1.04 -4.90 -7.89
N GLN A 173 1.15 -6.22 -7.68
CA GLN A 173 0.53 -7.20 -8.55
C GLN A 173 -1.00 -7.05 -8.54
N VAL A 174 -1.60 -6.96 -7.35
CA VAL A 174 -3.04 -6.73 -7.18
C VAL A 174 -3.47 -5.45 -7.91
N LYS A 175 -2.74 -4.35 -7.76
CA LYS A 175 -2.99 -3.09 -8.47
C LYS A 175 -3.07 -3.31 -9.99
N THR A 176 -2.05 -3.95 -10.54
CA THR A 176 -1.93 -4.22 -11.98
C THR A 176 -3.11 -5.06 -12.48
N GLU A 177 -3.49 -6.10 -11.73
CA GLU A 177 -4.61 -6.95 -12.12
C GLU A 177 -5.96 -6.20 -12.03
N ILE A 178 -6.16 -5.34 -11.02
CA ILE A 178 -7.39 -4.52 -10.91
C ILE A 178 -7.47 -3.47 -12.01
N GLU A 179 -6.36 -2.84 -12.39
CA GLU A 179 -6.30 -1.85 -13.47
C GLU A 179 -6.60 -2.48 -14.84
N SER A 180 -6.34 -3.78 -15.00
CA SER A 180 -6.71 -4.54 -16.20
C SER A 180 -8.19 -4.92 -16.26
N LEU A 181 -8.95 -4.70 -15.18
CA LEU A 181 -10.38 -4.99 -15.16
C LEU A 181 -11.15 -3.96 -16.01
N PRO A 182 -12.12 -4.43 -16.81
CA PRO A 182 -12.94 -3.58 -17.68
C PRO A 182 -13.90 -2.67 -16.92
#